data_AF-A0A2I8EY40-F1
#
_entry.id   AF-A0A2I8EY40-F1
#
_cell.length_a   1.000
_cell.length_b   1.000
_cell.length_c   1.000
_cell.angle_alpha   90.00
_cell.angle_beta   90.00
_cell.angle_gamma   90.00
#
_symmetry.space_group_name_H-M   'P 1'
#
loop_
_entity.id
_entity.type
_entity.pdbx_description
1 polymer ?
#
loop_
_entity_poly.entity_id
_entity_poly.type
_entity_poly.pdbx_seq_one_letter_code
_entity_poly.pdbx_strand_id
1 'polypeptide(L)' 'MELWIQPCAPCADLYGQPSAVRPHDTLALVGAGAVKDAQVAQRYTCTRCGAAFARILKGEPRKRVWVLLNAGQH' A
#
# COMPACT_ATOMS: atom_id res chain seq x y z
N MET A 1 -12.40 -19.15 -3.12
CA MET A 1 -13.00 -17.89 -3.59
C MET A 1 -11.89 -16.86 -3.54
N GLU A 2 -11.17 -16.71 -4.64
CA GLU A 2 -10.07 -15.76 -4.74
C GLU A 2 -10.68 -14.36 -4.82
N LEU A 3 -10.45 -13.54 -3.81
CA LEU A 3 -10.76 -12.11 -3.86
C LEU A 3 -9.80 -11.46 -4.86
N TRP A 4 -10.08 -11.64 -6.16
CA TRP A 4 -9.43 -10.91 -7.24
C TRP A 4 -9.96 -9.47 -7.21
N ILE A 5 -9.44 -8.68 -6.27
CA ILE A 5 -9.52 -7.23 -6.41
C ILE A 5 -8.72 -6.93 -7.68
N GLN A 6 -9.41 -6.63 -8.79
CA GLN A 6 -8.75 -6.06 -9.96
C GLN A 6 -8.36 -4.63 -9.59
N PRO A 7 -7.07 -4.33 -9.39
CA PRO A 7 -6.65 -2.98 -9.11
C PRO A 7 -7.01 -2.10 -10.31
N CYS A 8 -7.50 -0.89 -10.04
CA CYS A 8 -7.65 0.09 -11.11
C CYS A 8 -6.25 0.42 -11.69
N ALA A 9 -6.20 0.89 -12.94
CA ALA A 9 -4.95 1.23 -13.62
C ALA A 9 -3.92 1.98 -12.75
N PRO A 10 -4.27 3.03 -11.98
CA PRO A 10 -3.28 3.72 -11.14
C PRO A 10 -2.82 2.90 -9.92
N CYS A 11 -3.65 2.01 -9.38
CA CYS A 11 -3.22 1.09 -8.32
C CYS A 11 -2.29 0.00 -8.86
N ALA A 12 -2.54 -0.50 -10.08
CA ALA A 12 -1.68 -1.47 -10.74
C ALA A 12 -0.30 -0.87 -11.04
N ASP A 13 -0.26 0.38 -11.49
CA ASP A 13 0.97 1.13 -11.76
C ASP A 13 1.77 1.43 -10.47
N LEU A 14 1.07 1.77 -9.38
CA LEU A 14 1.70 2.07 -8.10
C LEU A 14 2.30 0.83 -7.41
N TYR A 15 1.76 -0.36 -7.68
CA TYR A 15 2.27 -1.59 -7.09
C TYR A 15 3.73 -1.86 -7.47
N GLY A 16 4.58 -2.10 -6.47
CA GLY A 16 6.02 -2.33 -6.67
C GLY A 16 6.85 -1.06 -6.89
N GLN A 17 6.22 0.11 -7.00
CA GLN A 17 6.94 1.38 -7.11
C GLN A 17 7.68 1.72 -5.81
N PRO A 18 8.76 2.50 -5.88
CA PRO A 18 9.43 3.03 -4.70
C PRO A 18 8.45 3.82 -3.83
N SER A 19 8.56 3.70 -2.52
CA SER A 19 7.76 4.47 -1.56
C SER A 19 7.93 5.98 -1.73
N ALA A 20 8.98 6.47 -2.41
CA ALA A 20 9.14 7.89 -2.73
C ALA A 20 8.05 8.40 -3.71
N VAL A 21 7.47 7.51 -4.52
CA VAL A 21 6.38 7.85 -5.44
C VAL A 21 5.15 8.26 -4.62
N ARG A 22 4.57 9.41 -4.99
CA ARG A 22 3.37 9.92 -4.34
C ARG A 22 2.17 9.04 -4.67
N PRO A 23 1.27 8.78 -3.71
CA PRO A 23 0.00 8.14 -4.01
C PRO A 23 -0.83 9.02 -4.95
N HIS A 24 -1.66 8.38 -5.76
CA HIS A 24 -2.68 9.06 -6.55
C HIS A 24 -3.84 9.53 -5.66
N ASP A 25 -4.62 10.52 -6.11
CA ASP A 25 -5.66 11.19 -5.30
C ASP A 25 -6.75 10.25 -4.76
N THR A 26 -7.02 9.15 -5.46
CA THR A 26 -8.01 8.14 -5.02
C THR A 26 -7.47 7.15 -3.97
N LEU A 27 -6.24 7.34 -3.48
CA LEU A 27 -5.63 6.51 -2.43
C LEU A 27 -5.67 7.23 -1.08
N ALA A 28 -6.63 6.86 -0.24
CA ALA A 28 -6.81 7.48 1.08
C ALA A 28 -5.90 6.83 2.13
N LEU A 29 -5.24 7.64 2.95
CA LEU A 29 -4.47 7.15 4.11
C LEU A 29 -5.44 6.68 5.19
N VAL A 30 -5.37 5.40 5.56
CA VAL A 30 -6.19 4.81 6.62
C VAL A 30 -5.50 4.93 7.98
N GLY A 31 -4.17 4.85 7.99
CA GLY A 31 -3.40 5.01 9.21
C GLY A 31 -1.92 4.80 8.99
N ALA A 32 -1.11 5.29 9.92
CA ALA A 32 0.33 5.05 9.95
C ALA A 32 0.69 4.37 11.27
N GLY A 33 1.50 3.32 11.21
CA GLY A 33 1.91 2.58 12.40
C GLY A 33 3.36 2.12 12.32
N ALA A 34 3.97 1.99 13.50
CA ALA A 34 5.20 1.24 13.62
C ALA A 34 4.86 -0.25 13.47
N VAL A 35 5.31 -0.87 12.38
CA VAL A 35 5.41 -2.33 12.30
C VAL A 35 6.69 -2.77 13.01
N LYS A 36 6.69 -4.01 13.52
CA LYS A 36 7.81 -4.61 14.27
C LYS A 36 9.18 -4.19 13.70
N ASP A 37 10.13 -3.94 14.60
CA ASP A 37 11.51 -3.51 14.29
C ASP A 37 11.65 -2.06 13.81
N ALA A 38 10.87 -1.13 14.39
CA ALA A 38 10.95 0.32 14.13
C ALA A 38 10.68 0.74 12.67
N GLN A 39 10.05 -0.14 11.88
CA GLN A 39 9.61 0.18 10.55
C GLN A 39 8.33 1.01 10.61
N VAL A 40 8.28 2.13 9.90
CA VAL A 40 7.06 2.94 9.82
C VAL A 40 6.36 2.57 8.52
N ALA A 41 5.17 1.99 8.63
CA ALA A 41 4.33 1.67 7.48
C ALA A 41 3.06 2.51 7.52
N GLN A 42 2.76 3.15 6.39
CA GLN A 42 1.49 3.80 6.16
C GLN A 42 0.57 2.84 5.41
N ARG A 43 -0.65 2.64 5.92
CA ARG A 43 -1.70 1.85 5.27
C ARG A 43 -2.64 2.78 4.53
N TYR A 44 -2.88 2.46 3.28
CA TYR A 44 -3.75 3.20 2.40
C TYR A 44 -4.84 2.29 1.84
N THR A 45 -5.98 2.88 1.51
CA THR A 45 -7.07 2.19 0.82
C THR A 45 -7.50 3.02 -0.38
N CYS A 46 -7.55 2.39 -1.54
CA CYS A 46 -8.10 3.00 -2.74
C CYS A 46 -9.61 3.13 -2.58
N THR A 47 -10.12 4.36 -2.62
CA THR A 47 -11.56 4.62 -2.55
C THR A 47 -12.29 4.22 -3.84
N ARG A 48 -11.54 4.02 -4.93
CA ARG A 48 -12.09 3.65 -6.24
C ARG A 48 -12.28 2.14 -6.42
N CYS A 49 -11.28 1.33 -6.07
CA CYS A 49 -11.33 -0.12 -6.26
C CYS A 49 -11.28 -0.93 -4.94
N GLY A 50 -11.15 -0.26 -3.79
CA GLY A 50 -11.06 -0.92 -2.48
C GLY A 50 -9.70 -1.57 -2.18
N ALA A 51 -8.72 -1.46 -3.08
CA ALA A 51 -7.39 -2.04 -2.89
C ALA A 51 -6.68 -1.46 -1.65
N ALA A 52 -6.16 -2.32 -0.78
CA ALA A 52 -5.38 -1.93 0.38
C ALA A 52 -3.89 -1.97 0.07
N PHE A 53 -3.17 -0.91 0.41
CA PHE A 53 -1.73 -0.75 0.20
C PHE A 53 -0.99 -0.47 1.49
N ALA A 54 0.25 -0.92 1.57
CA ALA A 54 1.23 -0.49 2.55
C ALA A 54 2.36 0.25 1.85
N ARG A 55 2.76 1.38 2.44
CA ARG A 55 3.94 2.15 2.06
C ARG A 55 4.92 2.13 3.22
N ILE A 56 6.07 1.51 3.03
CA ILE A 56 7.12 1.47 4.06
C ILE A 56 7.98 2.72 3.95
N LEU A 57 7.92 3.59 4.96
CA LEU A 57 8.67 4.85 5.02
C LEU A 57 10.05 4.67 5.66
N LYS A 58 10.13 3.86 6.72
CA LYS A 58 11.34 3.66 7.52
C LYS A 58 11.67 2.18 7.56
N GLY A 59 12.93 1.84 7.29
CA GLY A 59 13.39 0.45 7.15
C GLY A 59 14.43 0.33 6.04
N GLU A 60 14.78 -0.91 5.71
CA GLU A 60 15.77 -1.21 4.69
C GLU A 60 15.35 -0.66 3.31
N PRO A 61 16.24 -0.02 2.52
CA PRO A 61 15.87 0.65 1.29
C PRO A 61 15.14 -0.23 0.28
N ARG A 62 15.49 -1.52 0.26
CA ARG A 62 14.88 -2.55 -0.59
C ARG A 62 13.42 -2.85 -0.22
N LYS A 63 13.02 -2.55 1.02
CA LYS A 63 11.65 -2.75 1.54
C LYS A 63 10.79 -1.48 1.44
N ARG A 64 11.39 -0.34 1.06
CA ARG A 64 10.70 0.96 0.88
C ARG A 64 9.97 1.03 -0.45
N VAL A 65 9.00 0.14 -0.64
CA VAL A 65 8.16 0.05 -1.85
C VAL A 65 6.67 0.09 -1.48
N TRP A 66 5.83 0.31 -2.48
CA TRP A 66 4.39 0.17 -2.41
C TRP A 66 4.01 -1.31 -2.52
N VAL A 67 3.44 -1.85 -1.44
CA VAL A 67 3.01 -3.25 -1.37
C VAL A 67 1.49 -3.30 -1.36
N LEU A 68 0.91 -4.04 -2.30
CA LEU A 68 -0.51 -4.35 -2.30
C LEU A 68 -0.76 -5.42 -1.23
N LEU A 69 -1.61 -5.12 -0.25
CA LEU A 69 -1.90 -6.03 0.86
C LEU A 69 -3.00 -7.02 0.51
N ASN A 70 -3.96 -6.62 -0.34
CA ASN A 70 -5.25 -7.29 -0.57
C ASN A 70 -6.02 -7.57 0.74
N ALA A 71 -7.34 -7.36 0.74
CA ALA A 71 -8.13 -7.53 1.95
C ALA A 71 -8.20 -9.02 2.34
N GLY A 72 -7.34 -9.45 3.27
CA GLY A 72 -7.31 -10.86 3.73
C GLY A 72 -6.39 -11.15 4.91
N GLN A 73 -5.97 -10.16 5.69
CA GLN A 73 -5.41 -10.41 7.03
C GLN A 73 -6.43 -9.92 8.05
N HIS A 74 -7.42 -10.78 8.32
CA HIS A 74 -8.22 -10.74 9.53
C HIS A 74 -7.98 -12.06 10.27
#